data_AF-A0A957NI44-F1
#
_entry.id   AF-A0A957NI44-F1
#
_cell.length_a   1.000
_cell.length_b   1.000
_cell.length_c   1.000
_cell.angle_alpha   90.00
_cell.angle_beta   90.00
_cell.angle_gamma   90.00
#
_symmetry.space_group_name_H-M   'P 1'
#
loop_
_entity.id
_entity.type
_entity.pdbx_description
1 polymer ?
#
loop_
_entity_poly.entity_id
_entity_poly.type
_entity_poly.pdbx_seq_one_letter_code
_entity_poly.pdbx_strand_id
1 'polypeptide(L)'
;MNSIADGLRRAFDLIAATVGLLLLSPLLIVLGIAIKRGSPGPIFYRAQRIGRGGRPFTLYKFRSMVAEADKRGPAITAAGDSRITPIGHFLRRTKLDELPQLINVVKGEMSLVGPRPEDPRYVAFYTESQRQIL
;
A
#
# COMPACT_ATOMS: atom_id res chain seq x y z
N MET A 1 -4.26 -13.60 -23.35
CA MET A 1 -4.61 -13.82 -21.93
C MET A 1 -4.95 -15.28 -21.73
N ASN A 2 -4.10 -16.05 -21.07
CA ASN A 2 -4.40 -17.46 -20.76
C ASN A 2 -5.22 -17.50 -19.47
N SER A 3 -6.54 -17.69 -19.59
CA SER A 3 -7.49 -17.70 -18.46
C SER A 3 -7.10 -18.66 -17.33
N ILE A 4 -6.41 -19.76 -17.65
CA ILE A 4 -5.93 -20.74 -16.67
C ILE A 4 -4.77 -20.18 -15.84
N ALA A 5 -3.82 -19.49 -16.49
CA ALA A 5 -2.67 -18.90 -15.80
C ALA A 5 -3.09 -17.76 -14.87
N ASP A 6 -4.04 -16.93 -15.30
CA ASP A 6 -4.62 -15.86 -14.48
C ASP A 6 -5.35 -16.42 -13.25
N GLY A 7 -6.10 -17.52 -13.41
CA GLY A 7 -6.78 -18.20 -12.31
C GLY A 7 -5.81 -18.80 -11.28
N LEU A 8 -4.76 -19.49 -11.74
CA LEU A 8 -3.72 -20.05 -10.86
C LEU A 8 -2.98 -18.95 -10.10
N ARG A 9 -2.61 -17.86 -10.77
CA ARG A 9 -1.97 -16.70 -10.11
C ARG A 9 -2.89 -16.12 -9.02
N ARG A 10 -4.18 -15.94 -9.32
CA ARG A 10 -5.13 -15.42 -8.36
C ARG A 10 -5.29 -16.33 -7.13
N ALA A 11 -5.35 -17.64 -7.35
CA ALA A 11 -5.42 -18.61 -6.26
C ALA A 11 -4.16 -18.55 -5.37
N PHE A 12 -2.98 -18.51 -5.98
CA PHE A 12 -1.71 -18.35 -5.27
C PHE A 12 -1.67 -17.05 -4.46
N ASP A 13 -2.02 -15.91 -5.06
CA ASP A 13 -2.06 -14.61 -4.40
C ASP A 13 -2.98 -14.63 -3.18
N LEU A 14 -4.18 -15.20 -3.33
CA LEU A 14 -5.16 -15.28 -2.24
C LEU A 14 -4.64 -16.13 -1.09
N ILE A 15 -4.09 -17.33 -1.37
CA ILE A 15 -3.57 -18.25 -0.35
C ILE A 15 -2.38 -17.61 0.35
N ALA A 16 -1.38 -17.14 -0.40
CA ALA A 16 -0.16 -16.58 0.16
C ALA A 16 -0.43 -15.30 0.97
N ALA A 17 -1.31 -14.40 0.49
CA ALA A 17 -1.65 -13.20 1.25
C ALA A 17 -2.47 -13.51 2.51
N THR A 18 -3.38 -14.48 2.45
CA THR A 18 -4.17 -14.90 3.63
C THR A 18 -3.28 -15.54 4.69
N VAL A 19 -2.42 -16.48 4.29
CA VAL A 19 -1.44 -17.11 5.19
C VAL A 19 -0.48 -16.05 5.75
N GLY A 20 0.01 -15.14 4.90
CA GLY A 20 0.85 -14.02 5.32
C GLY A 20 0.18 -13.14 6.37
N LEU A 21 -1.08 -12.76 6.16
CA LEU A 21 -1.85 -11.96 7.14
C LEU A 21 -2.04 -12.70 8.47
N LEU A 22 -2.32 -14.00 8.44
CA LEU A 22 -2.49 -14.79 9.66
C LEU A 22 -1.19 -14.88 10.46
N LEU A 23 -0.09 -15.28 9.80
CA LEU A 23 1.23 -15.43 10.44
C LEU A 23 1.80 -14.09 10.92
N LEU A 24 1.60 -13.01 10.17
CA LEU A 24 2.08 -11.68 10.53
C LEU A 24 1.12 -10.93 11.46
N SER A 25 -0.08 -11.44 11.72
CA SER A 25 -1.10 -10.73 12.52
C SER A 25 -0.59 -10.25 13.88
N PRO A 26 0.21 -11.00 14.66
CA PRO A 26 0.72 -10.50 15.94
C PRO A 26 1.63 -9.29 15.75
N LEU A 27 2.51 -9.34 14.74
CA LEU A 27 3.38 -8.22 14.38
C LEU A 27 2.57 -7.00 13.92
N LEU A 28 1.58 -7.19 13.04
CA LEU A 28 0.71 -6.11 12.55
C LEU A 28 -0.03 -5.41 13.69
N ILE A 29 -0.50 -6.15 14.69
CA ILE A 29 -1.15 -5.61 15.89
C ILE A 29 -0.16 -4.78 16.71
N VAL A 30 1.04 -5.29 16.98
CA VAL A 30 2.08 -4.57 17.73
C VAL A 30 2.47 -3.27 17.01
N LEU A 31 2.70 -3.30 15.70
CA LEU A 31 2.99 -2.11 14.90
C LEU A 31 1.82 -1.13 14.93
N GLY A 32 0.58 -1.62 14.82
CA GLY A 32 -0.62 -0.78 14.91
C GLY A 32 -0.74 -0.03 16.23
N ILE A 33 -0.45 -0.70 17.35
CA ILE A 33 -0.43 -0.09 18.69
C ILE A 33 0.70 0.95 18.77
N ALA A 34 1.91 0.64 18.28
CA ALA A 34 3.04 1.57 18.28
C ALA A 34 2.74 2.85 17.49
N ILE A 35 2.10 2.73 16.32
CA ILE A 35 1.66 3.88 15.51
C ILE A 35 0.63 4.73 16.25
N LYS A 36 -0.36 4.07 16.90
CA LYS A 36 -1.43 4.76 17.62
C LYS A 36 -0.92 5.51 18.84
N ARG A 37 0.07 4.95 19.54
CA ARG A 37 0.73 5.59 20.69
C ARG A 37 1.70 6.69 20.29
N GLY A 38 2.36 6.56 19.13
CA GLY A 38 3.38 7.52 18.68
C GLY A 38 2.84 8.85 18.14
N SER A 39 1.60 8.90 17.63
CA SER A 39 0.98 10.16 17.16
C SER A 39 -0.55 10.05 17.05
N PRO A 40 -1.30 11.17 17.21
CA PRO A 40 -2.76 11.16 17.08
C PRO A 40 -3.22 10.82 15.66
N GLY A 41 -4.39 10.18 15.53
CA GLY A 41 -5.05 9.85 14.25
C GLY A 41 -5.16 8.34 13.95
N PRO A 42 -5.40 7.94 12.69
CA PRO A 42 -5.64 6.55 12.29
C PRO A 42 -4.35 5.72 12.15
N ILE A 43 -4.46 4.39 12.34
CA ILE A 43 -3.35 3.45 12.17
C ILE A 43 -2.97 3.31 10.69
N PHE A 44 -3.97 3.24 9.81
CA PHE A 44 -3.76 3.09 8.38
C PHE A 44 -3.73 4.43 7.65
N TYR A 45 -2.74 4.59 6.79
CA TYR A 45 -2.78 5.52 5.68
C TYR A 45 -3.51 4.87 4.50
N ARG A 46 -4.37 5.65 3.84
CA ARG A 46 -5.19 5.22 2.70
C ARG A 46 -4.91 6.14 1.53
N ALA A 47 -4.56 5.57 0.37
CA ALA A 47 -4.29 6.33 -0.85
C ALA A 47 -5.12 5.77 -2.00
N GLN A 48 -5.70 6.65 -2.82
CA GLN A 48 -6.29 6.24 -4.10
C GLN A 48 -5.18 5.85 -5.07
N ARG A 49 -5.37 4.71 -5.73
CA ARG A 49 -4.46 4.18 -6.74
C ARG A 49 -5.23 3.62 -7.91
N ILE A 50 -4.60 3.61 -9.08
CA ILE A 50 -5.12 2.96 -10.29
C ILE A 50 -4.47 1.58 -10.40
N GLY A 51 -5.31 0.54 -10.45
CA GLY A 51 -4.90 -0.84 -10.68
C GLY A 51 -5.37 -1.36 -12.03
N ARG A 52 -5.51 -2.70 -12.12
CA ARG A 52 -5.80 -3.44 -13.36
C ARG A 52 -6.93 -2.83 -14.17
N GLY A 53 -6.64 -2.53 -15.44
CA GLY A 53 -7.63 -2.00 -16.39
C GLY A 53 -8.10 -0.59 -16.05
N GLY A 54 -7.25 0.20 -15.38
CA GLY A 54 -7.55 1.59 -15.02
C GLY A 54 -8.52 1.74 -13.84
N ARG A 55 -8.80 0.67 -13.10
CA ARG A 55 -9.79 0.70 -12.01
C ARG A 55 -9.20 1.33 -10.74
N PRO A 56 -9.86 2.35 -10.15
CA PRO A 56 -9.40 2.94 -8.91
C PRO A 56 -9.68 2.01 -7.72
N PHE A 57 -8.75 1.96 -6.76
CA PHE A 57 -8.95 1.29 -5.47
C PHE A 57 -8.19 2.01 -4.35
N THR A 58 -8.51 1.65 -3.11
CA THR A 58 -7.85 2.23 -1.92
C THR A 58 -6.70 1.35 -1.45
N LEU A 59 -5.46 1.82 -1.64
CA LEU A 59 -4.26 1.17 -1.13
C LEU A 59 -4.13 1.37 0.38
N TYR A 60 -3.87 0.30 1.13
CA TYR A 60 -3.62 0.36 2.57
C TYR A 60 -2.12 0.33 2.88
N LYS A 61 -1.68 1.22 3.77
CA LYS A 61 -0.35 1.17 4.41
C LYS A 61 -0.49 1.48 5.88
N PHE A 62 0.50 1.12 6.67
CA PHE A 62 0.63 1.72 7.99
C PHE A 62 1.01 3.19 7.85
N ARG A 63 0.44 4.01 8.72
CA ARG A 63 0.74 5.43 8.76
C ARG A 63 2.14 5.62 9.34
N SER A 64 3.06 6.11 8.51
CA SER A 64 4.43 6.47 8.91
C SER A 64 4.62 7.97 9.16
N MET A 65 3.67 8.81 8.75
CA MET A 65 3.72 10.27 8.91
C MET A 65 2.66 10.76 9.90
N VAL A 66 2.80 11.97 10.43
CA VAL A 66 1.76 12.60 11.26
C VAL A 66 0.44 12.73 10.49
N ALA A 67 -0.68 12.81 11.20
CA ALA A 67 -1.98 13.05 10.57
C ALA A 67 -1.95 14.35 9.76
N GLU A 68 -2.64 14.36 8.61
CA GLU A 68 -2.69 15.51 7.68
C GLU A 68 -1.31 15.97 7.18
N ALA A 69 -0.33 15.05 7.08
CA ALA A 69 1.01 15.37 6.57
C ALA A 69 0.99 15.96 5.15
N ASP A 70 0.03 15.56 4.34
CA ASP A 70 -0.24 16.09 3.00
C ASP A 70 -0.63 17.58 3.00
N LYS A 71 -1.21 18.09 4.09
CA LYS A 71 -1.54 19.51 4.27
C LYS A 71 -0.38 20.35 4.82
N ARG A 72 0.69 19.70 5.30
CA ARG A 72 1.78 20.32 6.07
C ARG A 72 3.09 20.47 5.30
N GLY A 73 3.12 20.10 4.01
CA GLY A 73 4.35 20.16 3.23
C GLY A 73 4.18 19.62 1.81
N PRO A 74 5.27 19.57 1.03
CA PRO A 74 5.23 19.12 -0.36
C PRO A 74 4.71 17.68 -0.49
N ALA A 75 4.15 17.37 -1.65
CA ALA A 75 3.63 16.03 -1.97
C ALA A 75 4.74 14.95 -2.01
N ILE A 76 5.99 15.37 -2.17
CA ILE A 76 7.17 14.51 -2.18
C ILE A 76 7.80 14.54 -0.78
N THR A 77 8.16 13.36 -0.28
CA THR A 77 8.92 13.23 0.96
C THR A 77 10.40 13.47 0.68
N ALA A 78 11.03 14.41 1.40
CA ALA A 78 12.47 14.64 1.36
C ALA A 78 13.23 13.81 2.41
N ALA A 79 14.55 13.70 2.28
CA ALA A 79 15.39 13.19 3.36
C ALA A 79 15.27 14.10 4.60
N GLY A 80 15.04 13.52 5.78
CA GLY A 80 14.86 14.29 7.01
C GLY A 80 13.48 14.97 7.17
N ASP A 81 12.47 14.56 6.40
CA ASP A 81 11.13 15.14 6.47
C ASP A 81 10.53 15.02 7.89
N SER A 82 10.30 16.18 8.53
CA SER A 82 9.82 16.30 9.92
C SER A 82 8.41 15.77 10.14
N ARG A 83 7.66 15.52 9.06
CA ARG A 83 6.33 14.91 9.12
C ARG A 83 6.41 13.41 9.40
N ILE A 84 7.57 12.77 9.26
CA ILE A 84 7.76 11.35 9.55
C ILE A 84 7.84 11.15 11.06
N THR A 85 7.06 10.22 11.59
CA THR A 85 7.11 9.88 13.01
C THR A 85 8.34 9.02 13.33
N PRO A 86 8.83 8.97 14.59
CA PRO A 86 9.94 8.10 14.95
C PRO A 86 9.72 6.62 14.57
N ILE A 87 8.54 6.07 14.87
CA ILE A 87 8.15 4.72 14.42
C ILE A 87 8.02 4.64 12.89
N GLY A 88 7.58 5.73 12.25
CA GLY A 88 7.51 5.84 10.80
C GLY A 88 8.85 5.70 10.10
N HIS A 89 9.95 6.20 10.68
CA HIS A 89 11.29 5.98 10.14
C HIS A 89 11.65 4.49 10.13
N PHE A 90 11.37 3.78 11.22
CA PHE A 90 11.58 2.34 11.31
C PHE A 90 10.75 1.57 10.28
N LEU A 91 9.44 1.88 10.20
CA LEU A 91 8.53 1.24 9.24
C LEU A 91 8.99 1.41 7.79
N ARG A 92 9.37 2.63 7.38
CA ARG A 92 9.80 2.95 6.00
C ARG A 92 11.14 2.30 5.64
N ARG A 93 12.08 2.24 6.59
CA ARG A 93 13.38 1.59 6.40
C ARG A 93 13.24 0.08 6.20
N THR A 94 12.30 -0.54 6.92
CA THR A 94 12.06 -1.99 6.89
C THR A 94 10.97 -2.42 5.90
N LYS A 95 10.27 -1.47 5.27
CA LYS A 95 9.10 -1.69 4.41
C LYS A 95 7.92 -2.37 5.13
N LEU A 96 7.94 -2.41 6.46
CA LEU A 96 6.83 -2.93 7.25
C LEU A 96 5.56 -2.08 7.09
N ASP A 97 5.69 -0.82 6.65
CA ASP A 97 4.54 0.02 6.33
C ASP A 97 3.70 -0.51 5.16
N GLU A 98 4.28 -1.34 4.29
CA GLU A 98 3.60 -1.88 3.12
C GLU A 98 2.84 -3.19 3.39
N LEU A 99 3.06 -3.85 4.53
CA LEU A 99 2.39 -5.12 4.86
C LEU A 99 0.84 -5.08 4.82
N PRO A 100 0.16 -3.97 5.20
CA PRO A 100 -1.29 -3.88 5.04
C PRO A 100 -1.79 -4.01 3.59
N GLN A 101 -0.93 -3.87 2.58
CA GLN A 101 -1.29 -4.12 1.17
C GLN A 101 -1.67 -5.58 0.90
N LEU A 102 -1.29 -6.53 1.77
CA LEU A 102 -1.78 -7.91 1.68
C LEU A 102 -3.33 -7.96 1.76
N ILE A 103 -3.97 -7.00 2.43
CA ILE A 103 -5.44 -6.87 2.43
C ILE A 103 -5.94 -6.57 1.02
N ASN A 104 -5.26 -5.71 0.26
CA ASN A 104 -5.61 -5.40 -1.13
C ASN A 104 -5.45 -6.63 -2.03
N VAL A 105 -4.44 -7.46 -1.78
CA VAL A 105 -4.24 -8.74 -2.49
C VAL A 105 -5.38 -9.70 -2.19
N VAL A 106 -5.76 -9.88 -0.93
CA VAL A 106 -6.92 -10.71 -0.55
C VAL A 106 -8.20 -10.22 -1.23
N LYS A 107 -8.41 -8.89 -1.29
CA LYS A 107 -9.55 -8.27 -1.99
C LYS A 107 -9.53 -8.43 -3.52
N GLY A 108 -8.40 -8.85 -4.10
CA GLY A 108 -8.24 -8.96 -5.55
C GLY A 108 -8.03 -7.61 -6.25
N GLU A 109 -7.70 -6.57 -5.50
CA GLU A 109 -7.36 -5.24 -6.03
C GLU A 109 -5.89 -5.19 -6.50
N MET A 110 -5.05 -6.08 -5.97
CA MET A 110 -3.63 -6.21 -6.27
C MET A 110 -3.22 -7.69 -6.41
N SER A 111 -2.04 -7.91 -7.00
CA SER A 111 -1.32 -9.19 -7.04
C SER A 111 -0.04 -9.07 -6.22
N LEU A 112 0.49 -10.17 -5.68
CA LEU A 112 1.81 -10.16 -5.01
C LEU A 112 2.93 -9.80 -5.99
N VAL A 113 2.76 -10.19 -7.26
CA VAL A 113 3.69 -9.89 -8.35
C VAL A 113 2.93 -9.24 -9.50
N GLY A 114 3.24 -7.98 -9.78
CA GLY A 114 2.64 -7.20 -10.86
C GLY A 114 3.14 -5.75 -10.90
N PRO A 115 2.66 -4.95 -11.86
CA PRO A 115 2.93 -3.51 -11.92
C PRO A 115 2.55 -2.82 -10.62
N ARG A 116 3.33 -1.80 -10.22
CA ARG A 116 3.00 -1.00 -9.04
C ARG A 116 1.76 -0.15 -9.36
N PRO A 117 0.73 -0.15 -8.50
CA PRO A 117 -0.40 0.75 -8.66
C PRO A 117 0.04 2.21 -8.56
N GLU A 118 -0.42 3.02 -9.50
CA GLU A 118 0.04 4.40 -9.67
C GLU A 118 -0.96 5.41 -9.13
N ASP A 119 -0.47 6.61 -8.80
CA ASP A 119 -1.33 7.70 -8.35
C ASP A 119 -2.23 8.18 -9.52
N PRO A 120 -3.55 8.36 -9.32
CA PRO A 120 -4.45 8.84 -10.37
C PRO A 120 -3.97 10.13 -11.03
N ARG A 121 -3.29 11.01 -10.28
CA ARG A 121 -2.74 12.26 -10.80
C ARG A 121 -1.64 12.03 -11.83
N TYR A 122 -0.84 10.97 -11.70
CA TYR A 122 0.19 10.63 -12.69
C TYR A 122 -0.42 9.90 -13.88
N VAL A 123 -1.35 8.99 -13.64
CA VAL A 123 -2.06 8.25 -14.70
C VAL A 123 -2.81 9.18 -15.65
N ALA A 124 -3.28 10.34 -15.17
CA ALA A 124 -3.91 11.36 -16.01
C ALA A 124 -3.01 11.83 -17.16
N PHE A 125 -1.68 11.77 -17.00
CA PHE A 125 -0.69 12.15 -18.01
C PHE A 125 -0.15 10.97 -18.82
N TYR A 126 -0.66 9.75 -18.61
CA TYR A 126 -0.19 8.58 -19.34
C TYR A 126 -0.67 8.59 -20.78
N THR A 127 0.26 8.32 -21.69
CA THR A 127 -0.03 7.97 -23.08
C THR A 127 -0.83 6.66 -23.15
N GLU A 128 -1.46 6.40 -24.30
CA GLU A 128 -2.26 5.19 -24.50
C GLU A 128 -1.44 3.91 -24.29
N SER A 129 -0.18 3.88 -24.75
CA SER A 129 0.73 2.76 -24.52
C SER A 129 1.06 2.57 -23.04
N GLN A 130 1.27 3.65 -22.28
CA GLN A 130 1.49 3.58 -20.83
C GLN A 130 0.24 3.15 -20.06
N ARG A 131 -0.96 3.31 -20.62
CA ARG A 131 -2.18 2.79 -19.99
C ARG A 131 -2.33 1.28 -20.14
N GLN A 132 -1.64 0.65 -21.08
CA GLN A 132 -1.69 -0.80 -21.29
C GLN A 132 -1.01 -1.59 -20.17
N ILE A 133 -0.13 -0.96 -19.38
CA ILE A 133 0.54 -1.59 -18.24
C ILE A 133 -0.28 -1.51 -16.93
N LEU A 134 -1.45 -0.85 -16.95
CA LEU A 134 -2.30 -0.64 -15.77
C LEU A 134 -3.11 -1.89 -15.41
#